data_AF-A0A1H0B594-F1
#
_entry.id   AF-A0A1H0B594-F1
#
_cell.length_a   1.000
_cell.length_b   1.000
_cell.length_c   1.000
_cell.angle_alpha   90.00
_cell.angle_beta   90.00
_cell.angle_gamma   90.00
#
_symmetry.space_group_name_H-M   'P 1'
#
loop_
_entity.id
_entity.type
_entity.pdbx_description
1 polymer ?
#
loop_
_entity_poly.entity_id
_entity_poly.type
_entity_poly.pdbx_seq_one_letter_code
_entity_poly.pdbx_strand_id
1 'polypeptide(L)'
;MDQGCGGGLTPRRFTVDLDADRPVARPRDGVGSAGTVHAVQFPYLVSAADPEVLLVDATTQSADTRWYLELDWSCEGRTGTARIDDRGRPFRTTSTRGKARYWYGRKAGVPAWVPYPD
;
A
#
# COMPACT_ATOMS: atom_id res chain seq x y z
N MET A 1 19.65 6.35 -8.70
CA MET A 1 20.22 4.99 -8.60
C MET A 1 19.04 4.06 -8.45
N ASP A 2 18.61 3.49 -9.57
CA ASP A 2 17.54 2.49 -9.63
C ASP A 2 18.21 1.12 -9.69
N GLN A 3 17.98 0.30 -8.67
CA GLN A 3 18.58 -1.03 -8.51
C GLN A 3 17.49 -2.01 -8.04
N GLY A 4 16.32 -1.95 -8.70
CA GLY A 4 15.27 -2.94 -8.52
C GLY A 4 15.34 -4.02 -9.60
N CYS A 5 15.63 -5.27 -9.22
CA CYS A 5 15.45 -6.47 -10.07
C CYS A 5 13.97 -6.91 -10.13
N GLY A 6 13.03 -5.97 -10.12
CA GLY A 6 11.58 -6.25 -10.19
C GLY A 6 11.06 -6.00 -11.60
N GLY A 7 10.80 -7.07 -12.35
CA GLY A 7 10.29 -6.96 -13.72
C GLY A 7 8.90 -6.28 -13.80
N GLY A 8 8.78 -5.34 -14.74
CA GLY A 8 7.63 -4.98 -15.61
C GLY A 8 6.19 -4.80 -15.10
N LEU A 9 5.83 -5.24 -13.89
CA LEU A 9 4.46 -5.11 -13.41
C LEU A 9 4.25 -3.70 -12.86
N THR A 10 3.25 -3.02 -13.42
CA THR A 10 2.89 -1.66 -13.08
C THR A 10 1.69 -1.69 -12.14
N PRO A 11 1.87 -1.43 -10.82
CA PRO A 11 0.80 -1.65 -9.85
C PRO A 11 -0.40 -0.71 -10.04
N ARG A 12 -1.60 -1.22 -9.78
CA ARG A 12 -2.82 -0.42 -9.60
C ARG A 12 -2.82 0.15 -8.19
N ARG A 13 -2.75 1.48 -8.09
CA ARG A 13 -2.67 2.16 -6.80
C ARG A 13 -4.06 2.39 -6.21
N PHE A 14 -4.20 2.13 -4.93
CA PHE A 14 -5.36 2.43 -4.11
C PHE A 14 -4.92 3.21 -2.88
N THR A 15 -5.77 4.13 -2.42
CA THR A 15 -5.61 4.82 -1.14
C THR A 15 -6.79 4.51 -0.23
N VAL A 16 -6.50 4.28 1.06
CA VAL A 16 -7.49 4.11 2.12
C VAL A 16 -7.19 5.13 3.20
N ASP A 17 -8.16 5.98 3.51
CA ASP A 17 -8.14 6.79 4.73
C ASP A 17 -8.74 5.97 5.86
N LEU A 18 -7.91 5.56 6.82
CA LEU A 18 -8.30 4.76 7.98
C LEU A 18 -8.95 5.60 9.09
N ASP A 19 -8.89 6.92 9.00
CA ASP A 19 -9.54 7.82 9.96
C ASP A 19 -11.02 8.11 9.58
N ALA A 20 -11.45 7.70 8.39
CA ALA A 20 -12.84 7.83 7.97
C ALA A 20 -13.77 6.88 8.75
N ASP A 21 -15.00 7.31 9.03
CA ASP A 21 -16.03 6.50 9.72
C ASP A 21 -16.26 5.13 9.06
N ARG A 22 -16.14 5.09 7.73
CA ARG A 22 -16.16 3.87 6.92
C ARG A 22 -15.01 3.88 5.91
N PRO A 23 -13.83 3.31 6.27
CA PRO A 23 -12.68 3.25 5.38
C PRO A 23 -12.99 2.42 4.13
N VAL A 24 -12.78 3.00 2.96
CA VAL A 24 -12.98 2.33 1.66
C VAL A 24 -11.77 2.61 0.78
N ALA A 25 -11.19 1.55 0.21
CA ALA A 25 -10.11 1.67 -0.77
C ALA A 25 -10.64 2.32 -2.04
N ARG A 26 -9.97 3.40 -2.47
CA ARG A 26 -10.30 4.11 -3.71
C ARG A 26 -9.11 4.07 -4.66
N PRO A 27 -9.32 3.77 -5.96
CA PRO A 27 -8.24 3.77 -6.91
C PRO A 27 -7.71 5.19 -7.10
N ARG A 28 -6.41 5.30 -7.32
CA ARG A 28 -5.68 6.55 -7.57
C ARG A 28 -4.70 6.34 -8.70
N ASP A 29 -4.33 7.43 -9.36
CA ASP A 29 -3.29 7.40 -10.36
C ASP A 29 -1.98 6.90 -9.72
N GLY A 30 -1.38 5.92 -10.38
CA GLY A 30 -0.07 5.39 -10.06
C GLY A 30 1.02 6.03 -10.92
N VAL A 31 2.26 5.64 -10.65
CA VAL A 31 3.43 6.00 -11.46
C VAL A 31 4.13 4.70 -11.85
N GLY A 32 4.20 4.45 -13.16
CA GLY A 32 4.93 3.34 -13.75
C GLY A 32 6.19 3.81 -14.46
N SER A 33 6.98 2.87 -14.96
CA SER A 33 8.22 3.16 -15.70
C SER A 33 7.99 3.98 -16.97
N ALA A 34 6.83 3.83 -17.61
CA ALA A 34 6.44 4.55 -18.83
C ALA A 34 5.63 5.84 -18.58
N GLY A 35 5.42 6.24 -17.31
CA GLY A 35 4.65 7.43 -16.95
C GLY A 35 3.46 7.14 -16.04
N THR A 36 2.47 8.04 -16.05
CA THR A 36 1.27 7.93 -15.21
C THR A 36 0.44 6.71 -15.56
N VAL A 37 -0.02 6.02 -14.53
CA VAL A 37 -0.89 4.85 -14.64
C VAL A 37 -2.26 5.29 -14.15
N HIS A 38 -3.19 5.47 -15.07
CA HIS A 38 -4.50 5.98 -14.70
C HIS A 38 -5.26 5.02 -13.79
N ALA A 39 -5.95 5.60 -12.81
CA ALA A 39 -6.87 4.91 -11.93
C ALA A 39 -7.95 4.20 -12.75
N VAL A 40 -8.09 2.89 -12.57
CA VAL A 40 -9.17 2.09 -13.13
C VAL A 40 -9.97 1.52 -11.97
N GLN A 41 -11.30 1.52 -12.07
CA GLN A 41 -12.17 0.92 -11.05
C GLN A 41 -12.36 -0.57 -11.34
N PHE A 42 -12.71 -1.34 -10.30
CA PHE A 42 -13.11 -2.74 -10.48
C PHE A 42 -14.30 -2.86 -11.46
N PRO A 43 -14.40 -4.00 -12.18
CA PRO A 43 -13.62 -5.23 -12.01
C PRO A 43 -12.27 -5.22 -12.76
N TYR A 44 -11.28 -5.94 -12.21
CA TYR A 44 -10.06 -6.32 -12.92
C TYR A 44 -10.15 -7.77 -13.38
N LEU A 45 -9.60 -8.05 -14.57
CA LEU A 45 -9.46 -9.40 -15.08
C LEU A 45 -7.99 -9.81 -14.92
N VAL A 46 -7.77 -11.02 -14.41
CA VAL A 46 -6.43 -11.59 -14.20
C VAL A 46 -6.37 -13.00 -14.77
N SER A 47 -5.17 -13.42 -15.15
CA SER A 47 -4.88 -14.80 -15.53
C SER A 47 -3.49 -15.21 -15.05
N ALA A 48 -3.13 -16.48 -15.19
CA ALA A 48 -1.78 -16.94 -14.86
C ALA A 48 -0.69 -16.26 -15.72
N ALA A 49 -1.03 -15.82 -16.93
CA ALA A 49 -0.14 -15.11 -17.84
C ALA A 49 -0.23 -13.58 -17.71
N ASP A 50 -1.28 -13.07 -17.05
CA ASP A 50 -1.56 -11.65 -16.90
C ASP A 50 -2.01 -11.36 -15.44
N PRO A 51 -1.05 -11.32 -14.50
CA PRO A 51 -1.33 -11.03 -13.11
C PRO A 51 -1.48 -9.53 -12.86
N GLU A 52 -2.35 -9.16 -11.92
CA GLU A 52 -2.48 -7.77 -11.45
C GLU A 52 -1.86 -7.59 -10.06
N VAL A 53 -1.19 -6.44 -9.87
CA VAL A 53 -0.61 -6.04 -8.57
C VAL A 53 -1.39 -4.85 -8.04
N LEU A 54 -2.01 -5.02 -6.86
CA LEU A 54 -2.71 -3.94 -6.17
C LEU A 54 -1.78 -3.36 -5.10
N LEU A 55 -1.42 -2.08 -5.25
CA LEU A 55 -0.66 -1.33 -4.25
C LEU A 55 -1.63 -0.50 -3.40
N VAL A 56 -1.80 -0.87 -2.14
CA VAL A 56 -2.74 -0.18 -1.22
C VAL A 56 -2.00 0.65 -0.19
N ASP A 57 -2.15 1.96 -0.29
CA ASP A 57 -1.66 2.93 0.69
C ASP A 57 -2.75 3.20 1.73
N ALA A 58 -2.65 2.55 2.89
CA ALA A 58 -3.54 2.79 4.02
C ALA A 58 -2.92 3.78 5.00
N THR A 59 -3.55 4.94 5.17
CA THR A 59 -3.02 6.04 5.98
C THR A 59 -3.94 6.36 7.16
N THR A 60 -3.34 6.84 8.26
CA THR A 60 -4.03 7.38 9.42
C THR A 60 -3.24 8.57 9.94
N GLN A 61 -3.92 9.60 10.43
CA GLN A 61 -3.31 10.77 11.05
C GLN A 61 -3.53 10.80 12.56
N SER A 62 -4.54 10.11 13.08
CA SER A 62 -5.00 10.26 14.46
C SER A 62 -5.07 8.97 15.27
N ALA A 63 -5.02 7.80 14.62
CA ALA A 63 -5.30 6.53 15.26
C ALA A 63 -4.14 5.52 15.19
N ASP A 64 -4.25 4.50 16.04
CA ASP A 64 -3.54 3.23 15.93
C ASP A 64 -4.55 2.19 15.44
N THR A 65 -4.54 1.96 14.12
CA THR A 65 -5.61 1.22 13.44
C THR A 65 -5.14 -0.18 13.09
N ARG A 66 -5.99 -1.16 13.42
CA ARG A 66 -5.89 -2.53 12.95
C ARG A 66 -6.88 -2.75 11.81
N TRP A 67 -6.42 -3.29 10.68
CA TRP A 67 -7.24 -3.41 9.47
C TRP A 67 -6.85 -4.62 8.63
N TYR A 68 -7.75 -5.03 7.75
CA TYR A 68 -7.54 -6.04 6.72
C TYR A 68 -8.31 -5.61 5.48
N LEU A 69 -8.03 -6.21 4.32
CA LEU A 69 -8.80 -6.00 3.11
C LEU A 69 -9.64 -7.23 2.78
N GLU A 70 -10.78 -6.97 2.17
CA GLU A 70 -11.62 -7.97 1.55
C GLU A 70 -11.61 -7.71 0.04
N LEU A 71 -11.33 -8.75 -0.74
CA LEU A 71 -11.31 -8.73 -2.19
C LEU A 71 -12.34 -9.71 -2.71
N ASP A 72 -13.43 -9.20 -3.26
CA ASP A 72 -14.41 -10.00 -3.94
C ASP A 72 -13.88 -10.48 -5.30
N TRP A 73 -14.10 -11.75 -5.60
CA TRP A 73 -13.63 -12.39 -6.83
C TRP A 73 -14.70 -13.28 -7.45
N SER A 74 -14.58 -13.49 -8.76
CA SER A 74 -15.30 -14.50 -9.50
C SER A 74 -14.38 -15.20 -10.49
N CYS A 75 -14.50 -16.52 -10.63
CA CYS A 75 -13.69 -17.33 -11.54
C CYS A 75 -14.46 -18.60 -11.93
N GLU A 76 -14.65 -18.82 -13.23
CA GLU A 76 -15.30 -20.03 -13.78
C GLU A 76 -16.60 -20.44 -13.06
N GLY A 77 -17.50 -19.48 -12.80
CA GLY A 77 -18.78 -19.72 -12.14
C GLY A 77 -18.71 -19.81 -10.61
N ARG A 78 -17.53 -19.72 -10.00
CA ARG A 78 -17.35 -19.59 -8.55
C ARG A 78 -17.21 -18.12 -8.16
N THR A 79 -17.68 -17.77 -6.98
CA THR A 79 -17.48 -16.45 -6.36
C THR A 79 -16.98 -16.60 -4.93
N GLY A 80 -16.38 -15.54 -4.38
CA GLY A 80 -16.02 -15.49 -2.98
C GLY A 80 -15.32 -14.19 -2.62
N THR A 81 -14.88 -14.10 -1.36
CA THR A 81 -14.13 -12.96 -0.83
C THR A 81 -12.81 -13.48 -0.28
N ALA A 82 -11.70 -12.98 -0.80
CA ALA A 82 -10.38 -13.24 -0.26
C ALA A 82 -10.07 -12.21 0.84
N ARG A 83 -9.68 -12.69 2.01
CA ARG A 83 -9.17 -11.84 3.09
C ARG A 83 -7.67 -11.66 2.91
N ILE A 84 -7.23 -10.40 2.91
CA ILE A 84 -5.82 -10.02 2.82
C ILE A 84 -5.41 -9.38 4.14
N ASP A 85 -4.52 -10.04 4.86
CA ASP A 85 -4.04 -9.64 6.18
C ASP A 85 -2.57 -10.08 6.43
N ASP A 86 -2.01 -9.75 7.59
CA ASP A 86 -0.67 -10.21 8.02
C ASP A 86 -0.76 -11.61 8.62
N ARG A 87 -0.86 -12.62 7.76
CA ARG A 87 -0.77 -14.05 8.12
C ARG A 87 -1.76 -14.44 9.24
N GLY A 88 -3.02 -14.05 9.09
CA GLY A 88 -4.09 -14.30 10.05
C GLY A 88 -4.26 -13.22 11.12
N ARG A 89 -3.44 -12.16 11.08
CA ARG A 89 -3.59 -10.98 11.96
C ARG A 89 -3.88 -9.75 11.12
N PRO A 90 -4.68 -8.78 11.62
CA PRO A 90 -4.82 -7.50 10.96
C PRO A 90 -3.46 -6.80 10.79
N PHE A 91 -3.29 -6.08 9.68
CA PHE A 91 -2.25 -5.07 9.56
C PHE A 91 -2.42 -4.02 10.66
N ARG A 92 -1.32 -3.38 11.07
CA ARG A 92 -1.33 -2.28 12.03
C ARG A 92 -0.67 -1.05 11.41
N THR A 93 -1.41 0.05 11.36
CA THR A 93 -0.90 1.35 10.91
C THR A 93 -1.12 2.37 12.02
N THR A 94 -0.09 3.13 12.36
CA THR A 94 -0.17 4.22 13.33
C THR A 94 0.30 5.52 12.69
N SER A 95 -0.26 6.64 13.13
CA SER A 95 0.22 7.96 12.76
C SER A 95 1.62 8.23 13.31
N THR A 96 2.44 8.92 12.52
CA THR A 96 3.71 9.51 12.94
C THR A 96 3.56 10.97 13.38
N ARG A 97 2.36 11.55 13.31
CA ARG A 97 2.10 12.93 13.75
C ARG A 97 2.48 13.11 15.22
N GLY A 98 3.24 14.17 15.50
CA GLY A 98 3.73 14.49 16.84
C GLY A 98 4.77 13.50 17.39
N LYS A 99 5.25 12.54 16.58
CA LYS A 99 6.32 11.62 16.95
C LYS A 99 7.64 12.08 16.35
N ALA A 100 8.71 11.97 17.13
CA ALA A 100 10.05 12.22 16.62
C ALA A 100 10.38 11.24 15.50
N ARG A 101 10.71 11.76 14.32
CA ARG A 101 11.18 10.99 13.17
C ARG A 101 12.68 10.92 13.20
N TYR A 102 13.24 9.75 12.94
CA TYR A 102 14.67 9.54 12.85
C TYR A 102 15.00 8.84 11.54
N TRP A 103 16.18 9.11 11.00
CA TRP A 103 16.76 8.31 9.93
C TRP A 103 18.17 7.88 10.32
N TYR A 104 18.62 6.79 9.70
CA TYR A 104 19.95 6.25 9.94
C TYR A 104 20.95 7.02 9.08
N GLY A 105 21.72 7.90 9.72
CA GLY A 105 22.68 8.79 9.08
C GLY A 105 24.00 8.80 9.85
N ARG A 106 24.65 9.97 9.93
CA ARG A 106 25.87 10.17 10.73
C ARG A 106 25.71 11.34 11.69
N LYS A 107 26.18 11.17 12.92
CA LYS A 107 26.31 12.23 13.94
C LYS A 107 27.76 12.29 14.37
N ALA A 108 28.41 13.46 14.25
CA ALA A 108 29.84 13.60 14.57
C ALA A 108 30.74 12.53 13.89
N GLY A 109 30.46 12.23 12.62
CA GLY A 109 31.24 11.27 11.84
C GLY A 109 30.90 9.79 12.06
N VAL A 110 30.14 9.42 13.10
CA VAL A 110 29.75 8.02 13.38
C VAL A 110 28.32 7.70 12.94
N PRO A 111 28.03 6.46 12.46
CA PRO A 111 26.66 6.06 12.14
C PRO A 111 25.74 6.16 13.35
N ALA A 112 24.58 6.81 13.19
CA ALA A 112 23.63 7.03 14.27
C ALA A 112 22.22 7.29 13.73
N TRP A 113 21.21 7.01 14.56
CA TRP A 113 19.87 7.55 14.37
C TRP A 113 19.89 9.04 14.66
N VAL A 114 19.63 9.85 13.64
CA VAL A 114 19.59 11.32 13.73
C VAL A 114 18.17 11.81 13.44
N PRO A 115 17.72 12.93 14.05
CA PRO A 115 16.41 13.49 13.74
C PRO A 115 16.24 13.70 12.23
N TYR A 116 15.06 13.36 11.73
CA TYR A 116 14.66 13.63 10.36
C TYR A 116 14.45 15.15 10.22
N PRO A 117 15.11 15.83 9.27
CA PRO A 117 14.85 17.25 9.02
C PRO A 117 13.42 17.42 8.49
N ASP A 118 12.67 18.35 9.06
CA ASP A 118 11.30 18.68 8.65
C ASP A 118 11.22 19.17 7.20
#